data_AF-A0A1V6AHF1-F1
#
_entry.id   AF-A0A1V6AHF1-F1
#
_cell.length_a   1.000
_cell.length_b   1.000
_cell.length_c   1.000
_cell.angle_alpha   90.00
_cell.angle_beta   90.00
_cell.angle_gamma   90.00
#
_symmetry.space_group_name_H-M   'P 1'
#
loop_
_entity.id
_entity.type
_entity.pdbx_description
1 polymer ?
#
loop_
_entity_poly.entity_id
_entity_poly.type
_entity_poly.pdbx_seq_one_letter_code
_entity_poly.pdbx_strand_id
1 'polypeptide(L)' 'MIDGHIHIERGEYTLEWIKKFTDRAIEKNIEEIWLLEHCYRFTEFMPMYDSVCKYSVSI' A
#
# COMPACT_ATOMS: atom_id res chain seq x y z
N MET A 1 9.09 -8.92 16.38
CA MET A 1 8.40 -7.61 16.33
C MET A 1 7.71 -7.46 14.97
N ILE A 2 6.49 -6.92 14.93
CA ILE A 2 5.71 -6.74 13.69
C ILE A 2 5.57 -5.25 13.37
N ASP A 3 5.84 -4.86 12.13
CA ASP A 3 5.43 -3.55 11.57
C ASP A 3 4.20 -3.75 10.69
N GLY A 4 3.02 -3.45 11.25
CA GLY A 4 1.75 -3.71 10.61
C GLY A 4 1.31 -2.68 9.58
N HIS A 5 2.11 -1.64 9.31
CA HIS A 5 1.68 -0.54 8.45
C HIS A 5 2.83 0.02 7.61
N ILE A 6 3.14 -0.65 6.49
CA ILE A 6 4.08 -0.14 5.50
C ILE A 6 3.39 0.19 4.16
N HIS A 7 3.91 1.23 3.50
CA HIS A 7 3.59 1.59 2.13
C HIS A 7 4.80 1.37 1.22
N ILE A 8 4.56 0.97 -0.03
CA ILE A 8 5.56 0.64 -1.05
C ILE A 8 5.38 1.48 -2.32
N GLU A 9 4.69 2.61 -2.23
CA GLU A 9 4.10 3.35 -3.34
C GLU A 9 5.09 4.20 -4.15
N ARG A 10 6.35 4.24 -3.71
CA ARG A 10 7.48 4.97 -4.29
C ARG A 10 8.27 4.20 -5.36
N GLY A 11 7.88 2.97 -5.65
CA GLY A 11 8.48 2.14 -6.69
C GLY A 11 7.44 1.29 -7.42
N GLU A 12 7.88 0.58 -8.45
CA GLU A 12 7.02 -0.37 -9.15
C GLU A 12 6.66 -1.55 -8.24
N TYR A 13 5.47 -2.11 -8.40
CA TYR A 13 4.99 -3.27 -7.65
C TYR A 13 5.64 -4.56 -8.17
N THR A 14 6.92 -4.73 -7.84
CA THR A 14 7.74 -5.88 -8.21
C THR A 14 8.31 -6.59 -6.98
N LEU A 15 8.67 -7.87 -7.15
CA LEU A 15 9.32 -8.63 -6.07
C LEU A 15 10.67 -8.02 -5.67
N GLU A 16 11.40 -7.45 -6.63
CA GLU A 16 12.67 -6.75 -6.35
C GLU A 16 12.44 -5.53 -5.45
N TRP A 17 11.36 -4.78 -5.70
CA TRP A 17 11.00 -3.66 -4.85
C TRP A 17 10.62 -4.10 -3.45
N ILE A 18 9.79 -5.14 -3.32
CA ILE A 18 9.40 -5.73 -2.01
C ILE A 18 10.64 -6.21 -1.25
N LYS A 19 11.62 -6.81 -1.93
CA LYS A 19 12.85 -7.29 -1.30
C LYS A 19 13.59 -6.19 -0.54
N LYS A 20 13.58 -4.95 -1.04
CA LYS A 20 14.22 -3.82 -0.34
C LYS A 20 13.59 -3.54 1.02
N PHE A 21 12.28 -3.76 1.16
CA PHE A 21 11.58 -3.60 2.44
C PHE A 21 11.89 -4.75 3.39
N THR A 22 11.91 -5.99 2.90
CA THR A 22 12.27 -7.15 3.74
C THR A 22 13.72 -7.07 4.21
N ASP A 23 14.65 -6.65 3.34
CA ASP A 23 16.06 -6.44 3.71
C ASP A 23 16.16 -5.39 4.82
N ARG A 24 15.42 -4.28 4.70
CA ARG A 24 15.39 -3.22 5.71
C ARG A 24 14.74 -3.66 7.02
N ALA A 25 13.73 -4.52 6.98
CA ALA A 25 13.10 -5.10 8.16
C ALA A 25 14.11 -5.96 8.95
N ILE A 26 14.87 -6.81 8.24
CA ILE A 26 15.93 -7.65 8.83
C ILE A 26 17.00 -6.78 9.50
N GLU A 27 17.50 -5.73 8.82
CA GLU A 27 18.46 -4.77 9.40
C GLU A 27 17.95 -4.12 10.70
N LYS A 28 16.63 -3.98 10.84
CA LYS A 28 15.96 -3.39 11.99
C LYS A 28 15.52 -4.41 13.05
N ASN A 29 15.82 -5.70 12.87
CA ASN A 29 15.31 -6.79 13.71
C ASN A 29 13.77 -6.84 13.79
N ILE A 30 13.10 -6.50 12.68
CA ILE A 30 11.65 -6.67 12.49
C ILE A 30 11.44 -8.04 11.85
N GLU A 31 10.56 -8.85 12.43
CA GLU A 31 10.32 -10.25 12.02
C GLU A 31 9.26 -10.34 10.93
N GLU A 32 8.32 -9.39 10.91
CA GLU A 32 7.18 -9.39 10.00
C GLU A 32 6.77 -7.96 9.63
N ILE A 33 6.40 -7.76 8.37
CA ILE A 33 5.91 -6.49 7.83
C ILE A 33 4.60 -6.71 7.07
N TRP A 34 3.63 -5.82 7.23
CA TRP A 34 2.36 -5.87 6.50
C TRP A 34 2.19 -4.68 5.56
N LEU A 35 1.84 -4.99 4.31
CA LEU A 35 1.56 -3.99 3.30
C LEU A 35 0.14 -3.44 3.49
N LEU A 36 0.06 -2.19 3.94
CA LEU A 36 -1.19 -1.43 4.08
C LEU A 36 -1.16 -0.27 3.10
N GLU A 37 -1.61 -0.53 1.87
CA GLU A 37 -1.57 0.46 0.80
C GLU A 37 -2.82 1.32 0.68
N HIS A 38 -2.67 2.46 0.00
CA HIS A 38 -3.80 3.28 -0.36
C HIS A 38 -4.62 2.64 -1.50
N CYS A 39 -5.85 2.27 -1.20
CA CYS A 39 -6.74 1.56 -2.12
C CYS A 39 -7.00 2.31 -3.44
N TYR A 40 -6.98 3.65 -3.46
CA TYR A 40 -7.13 4.43 -4.70
C TYR A 40 -6.03 4.18 -5.76
N ARG A 41 -4.94 3.49 -5.39
CA ARG A 41 -3.88 3.12 -6.34
C ARG A 41 -4.19 1.86 -7.16
N PHE A 42 -5.22 1.10 -6.79
CA PHE A 42 -5.61 -0.14 -7.47
C PHE A 42 -7.00 0.02 -8.08
N THR A 43 -7.15 -0.33 -9.35
CA THR A 43 -8.41 -0.16 -10.09
C THR A 43 -9.50 -1.09 -9.57
N GLU A 44 -9.12 -2.20 -8.93
CA GLU A 44 -9.99 -3.15 -8.26
C GLU A 44 -10.82 -2.51 -7.14
N PHE A 45 -10.29 -1.45 -6.49
CA PHE A 45 -11.00 -0.71 -5.44
C PHE A 45 -11.76 0.51 -5.96
N MET A 46 -11.70 0.81 -7.26
CA MET A 46 -12.42 1.94 -7.85
C MET A 46 -13.92 1.96 -7.49
N PRO A 47 -14.66 0.83 -7.49
CA PRO A 47 -16.07 0.82 -7.09
C PRO A 47 -16.34 1.32 -5.65
N MET A 48 -15.35 1.28 -4.75
CA MET A 48 -15.51 1.78 -3.38
C MET A 48 -15.70 3.31 -3.34
N TYR A 49 -15.23 4.02 -4.36
CA TYR A 49 -15.29 5.47 -4.44
C TYR A 49 -16.53 5.99 -5.16
N ASP A 50 -17.39 5.11 -5.70
CA ASP A 50 -18.57 5.49 -6.49
C ASP A 50 -19.49 6.48 -5.75
N SER A 51 -19.71 6.28 -4.45
CA SER A 51 -20.55 7.17 -3.65
C SER A 51 -19.93 8.57 -3.54
N VAL A 52 -18.64 8.65 -3.26
CA VAL A 52 -17.89 9.91 -3.15
C VAL A 52 -17.85 10.65 -4.48
N CYS A 53 -17.57 9.93 -5.58
CA CYS A 53 -17.55 10.50 -6.92
C CYS A 53 -18.90 11.09 -7.31
N LYS A 54 -20.02 10.42 -6.98
CA LYS A 54 -21.38 10.94 -7.26
C LYS A 54 -21.64 12.30 -6.61
N TYR A 55 -21.16 12.52 -5.38
CA TYR A 55 -21.29 13.82 -4.72
C TYR A 55 -20.38 14.90 -5.32
N SER A 56 -19.22 14.52 -5.86
CA SER A 56 -18.26 15.46 -6.48
C SER A 56 -18.77 16.11 -7.77
N VAL A 57 -19.70 15.49 -8.49
CA VAL A 57 -20.22 16.00 -9.78
C VAL A 57 -21.44 16.91 -9.61
N SER A 58 -21.86 17.15 -8.36
CA SER A 58 -23.06 17.93 -8.02
C SER A 58 -22.76 19.37 -7.60
N ILE A 59 -21.56 19.88 -7.92
CA ILE A 59 -21.12 21.27 -7.67
C ILE A 59 -20.93 21.98 -9.02
#